data_AF-A0A523DFG8-F1
#
_entry.id   AF-A0A523DFG8-F1
#
_cell.length_a   1.000
_cell.length_b   1.000
_cell.length_c   1.000
_cell.angle_alpha   90.00
_cell.angle_beta   90.00
_cell.angle_gamma   90.00
#
_symmetry.space_group_name_H-M   'P 1'
#
loop_
_entity.id
_entity.type
_entity.pdbx_description
1 polymer ?
#
loop_
_entity_poly.entity_id
_entity_poly.type
_entity_poly.pdbx_seq_one_letter_code
_entity_poly.pdbx_strand_id
1 'polypeptide(L)' 'RVVDNHIVSLRRKLEPEPACPRHFVNIRGLGYRFDA' A
#
# COMPACT_ATOMS: atom_id res chain seq x y z
N ARG A 1 4.97 14.07 1.52
CA ARG A 1 5.20 12.60 1.48
C ARG A 1 4.85 11.97 2.84
N VAL A 2 3.59 12.07 3.27
CA VAL A 2 3.13 11.49 4.56
C VAL A 2 2.40 10.17 4.29
N VAL A 3 1.54 10.18 3.26
CA VAL A 3 0.78 9.01 2.82
C VAL A 3 1.69 7.83 2.48
N ASP A 4 2.75 8.02 1.70
CA ASP A 4 3.66 6.91 1.33
C ASP A 4 4.28 6.22 2.55
N ASN A 5 4.69 7.00 3.56
CA ASN A 5 5.28 6.46 4.79
C ASN A 5 4.25 5.64 5.59
N HIS A 6 3.00 6.09 5.60
CA HIS A 6 1.90 5.36 6.22
C HIS A 6 1.55 4.10 5.43
N ILE A 7 1.52 4.15 4.09
CA ILE A 7 1.29 2.98 3.24
C ILE A 7 2.37 1.91 3.47
N VAL A 8 3.65 2.29 3.58
CA VAL A 8 4.73 1.33 3.90
C VAL A 8 4.49 0.66 5.26
N SER A 9 4.05 1.44 6.25
CA SER A 9 3.76 0.93 7.60
C SER A 9 2.54 0.00 7.61
N LEU A 10 1.50 0.31 6.82
CA LEU A 10 0.31 -0.52 6.67
C LEU A 10 0.61 -1.80 5.91
N ARG A 11 1.39 -1.74 4.83
CA ARG A 11 1.81 -2.93 4.08
C ARG A 11 2.54 -3.94 4.96
N ARG A 12 3.44 -3.48 5.83
CA ARG A 12 4.13 -4.37 6.78
C ARG A 12 3.22 -5.07 7.78
N LYS A 13 2.06 -4.47 8.09
CA LYS A 13 1.12 -5.00 9.09
C LYS A 13 0.04 -5.89 8.46
N LEU A 14 -0.35 -5.61 7.22
CA LEU A 14 -1.55 -6.16 6.59
C LEU A 14 -1.26 -6.97 5.32
N GLU A 15 -0.11 -6.78 4.69
CA GLU A 15 0.27 -7.60 3.54
C GLU A 15 1.03 -8.84 4.01
N PRO A 16 0.75 -10.01 3.42
CA PRO A 16 1.54 -11.21 3.69
C PRO A 16 2.98 -11.07 3.18
N GLU A 17 3.18 -10.36 2.06
CA GLU A 17 4.50 -10.04 1.52
C GLU A 17 4.56 -8.55 1.12
N PRO A 18 5.29 -7.70 1.86
CA PRO A 18 5.34 -6.26 1.61
C PRO A 18 5.89 -5.89 0.22
N ALA A 19 6.73 -6.76 -0.36
CA ALA A 19 7.28 -6.56 -1.71
C ALA A 19 6.24 -6.83 -2.83
N CYS A 20 5.19 -7.60 -2.53
CA CYS A 20 4.10 -7.92 -3.45
C CYS A 20 2.74 -7.53 -2.83
N PRO A 21 2.44 -6.23 -2.68
CA PRO A 21 1.24 -5.75 -2.00
C PRO A 21 0.00 -6.14 -2.80
N ARG A 22 -0.92 -6.89 -2.16
CA ARG A 22 -2.19 -7.33 -2.73
C ARG A 22 -3.33 -6.39 -2.40
N HIS A 23 -3.30 -5.79 -1.21
CA HIS A 23 -4.38 -4.95 -0.72
C HIS A 23 -4.13 -3.47 -1.01
N PHE A 24 -2.90 -2.98 -0.82
CA PHE A 24 -2.55 -1.58 -1.06
C PHE A 24 -1.91 -1.41 -2.45
N VAL A 25 -2.72 -1.22 -3.49
CA VAL A 25 -2.27 -1.09 -4.88
C VAL A 25 -1.99 0.37 -5.24
N ASN A 26 -0.84 0.65 -5.84
CA ASN A 26 -0.53 1.99 -6.34
C ASN A 26 -1.12 2.17 -7.75
N ILE A 27 -2.02 3.13 -7.90
CA ILE A 27 -2.60 3.53 -9.17
C ILE A 27 -1.93 4.82 -9.62
N ARG A 28 -1.15 4.74 -10.69
CA ARG A 28 -0.46 5.90 -11.28
C ARG A 28 -1.46 7.00 -11.60
N GLY A 29 -1.18 8.21 -11.13
CA GLY A 29 -2.02 9.39 -11.34
C GLY A 29 -3.22 9.52 -10.39
N LEU A 30 -3.52 8.49 -9.59
CA LEU A 30 -4.63 8.51 -8.62
C LEU A 30 -4.16 8.38 -7.16
N GLY A 31 -3.05 7.67 -6.91
CA GLY A 31 -2.54 7.41 -5.56
C GLY A 31 -2.64 5.93 -5.20
N TYR A 32 -3.24 5.60 -4.05
CA TYR A 32 -3.33 4.22 -3.57
C TYR A 32 -4.80 3.79 -3.47
N ARG A 33 -5.09 2.57 -3.91
CA ARG A 33 -6.38 1.91 -3.72
C ARG A 33 -6.21 0.78 -2.72
N PHE A 34 -7.22 0.62 -1.86
CA PHE A 34 -7.37 -0.55 -1.02
C PHE A 34 -8.31 -1.54 -1.71
N ASP A 35 -7.81 -2.72 -2.06
CA ASP A 35 -8.58 -3.88 -2.51
C ASP A 35 -8.59 -4.91 -1.37
N ALA A 36 -9.78 -5.26 -0.89
CA ALA A 36 -9.99 -6.23 0.19
C ALA A 36 -10.34 -7.60 -0.37
#